data_AF-A0A6G0YML8-F1
#
_entry.id   AF-A0A6G0YML8-F1
#
_cell.length_a   1.000
_cell.length_b   1.000
_cell.length_c   1.000
_cell.angle_alpha   90.00
_cell.angle_beta   90.00
_cell.angle_gamma   90.00
#
_symmetry.space_group_name_H-M   'P 1'
#
loop_
_entity.id
_entity.type
_entity.pdbx_description
1 polymer ?
#
loop_
_entity_poly.entity_id
_entity_poly.type
_entity_poly.pdbx_seq_one_letter_code
_entity_poly.pdbx_strand_id
1 'polypeptide(L)'
;MFTCTEHDISLSEKIEMFWKVEECISKENWSNEEKLCVEHFTKNTRRDETGKFIVKLPLKDNVVQLGKSYDIAMRRFLSLEWRLTKFPEIYNQYRDFM
;
A
#
# COMPACT_ATOMS: atom_id res chain seq x y z
N MET A 1 52.08 26.62 17.08
CA MET A 1 51.47 26.71 15.73
C MET A 1 51.07 25.31 15.32
N PHE A 2 49.78 24.99 15.38
CA PHE A 2 49.27 23.72 14.84
C PHE A 2 48.77 24.01 13.43
N THR A 3 49.47 23.50 12.42
CA THR A 3 49.00 23.55 11.03
C THR A 3 48.02 22.39 10.84
N CYS A 4 46.71 22.69 10.83
CA CYS A 4 45.73 21.76 10.28
C CYS A 4 46.06 21.55 8.80
N THR A 5 46.58 20.38 8.45
CA THR A 5 46.63 19.94 7.06
C THR A 5 45.21 19.61 6.65
N GLU A 6 44.57 20.49 5.88
CA GLU A 6 43.36 20.16 5.13
C GLU A 6 43.70 19.00 4.19
N HIS A 7 43.34 17.79 4.60
CA HIS A 7 43.32 16.64 3.72
C HIS A 7 42.10 16.83 2.82
N ASP A 8 42.28 17.53 1.69
CA ASP A 8 41.19 17.79 0.76
C ASP A 8 40.90 16.50 -0.01
N ILE A 9 40.09 15.65 0.62
CA ILE A 9 39.53 14.43 0.04
C ILE A 9 38.84 14.81 -1.27
N SER A 10 39.17 14.10 -2.35
CA SER A 10 38.64 14.38 -3.69
C SER A 10 37.12 14.38 -3.66
N LEU A 11 36.48 15.26 -4.44
CA LEU A 11 35.01 15.28 -4.55
C LEU A 11 34.44 13.90 -4.89
N SER A 12 35.15 13.11 -5.70
CA SER A 12 34.77 11.73 -6.03
C SER A 12 34.71 10.83 -4.80
N GLU A 13 35.68 10.95 -3.90
CA GLU A 13 35.75 10.17 -2.65
C GLU A 13 34.68 10.63 -1.66
N LYS A 14 34.39 11.94 -1.60
CA LYS A 14 33.28 12.49 -0.79
C LYS A 14 31.93 11.97 -1.29
N ILE A 15 31.72 11.93 -2.61
CA ILE A 15 30.50 11.39 -3.23
C ILE A 15 30.40 9.88 -2.99
N GLU A 16 31.49 9.14 -3.16
CA GLU A 16 31.51 7.69 -2.89
C GLU A 16 31.21 7.38 -1.41
N MET A 17 31.77 8.16 -0.49
CA MET A 17 31.50 8.01 0.94
C MET A 17 30.04 8.37 1.28
N PHE A 18 29.48 9.40 0.63
CA PHE A 18 28.07 9.75 0.75
C PHE A 18 27.16 8.59 0.31
N TRP A 19 27.42 8.01 -0.86
CA TRP A 19 26.66 6.85 -1.34
C TRP A 19 26.81 5.63 -0.45
N LYS A 20 28.01 5.35 0.10
CA LYS A 20 28.21 4.26 1.07
C LYS A 20 27.42 4.43 2.37
N VAL A 21 27.17 5.68 2.79
CA VAL A 21 26.40 5.99 4.00
C VAL A 21 24.90 5.90 3.75
N GLU A 22 24.42 6.36 2.59
CA GLU A 22 23.00 6.24 2.20
C GLU A 22 22.62 4.81 1.80
N GLU A 23 23.53 4.08 1.15
CA GLU A 23 23.41 2.64 0.86
C GLU A 23 23.66 1.80 2.12
N CYS A 24 23.08 2.16 3.26
CA CYS A 24 23.15 1.36 4.48
C CYS A 24 22.44 0.00 4.26
N ILE A 25 23.14 -0.94 3.63
CA ILE A 25 22.76 -2.35 3.46
C ILE A 25 23.19 -3.10 4.73
N SER A 26 22.89 -2.58 5.91
CA SER A 26 23.01 -3.37 7.13
C SER A 26 21.65 -3.98 7.46
N LYS A 27 21.33 -5.11 6.82
CA LYS A 27 20.22 -5.99 7.22
C LYS A 27 20.42 -6.61 8.61
N GLU A 28 21.56 -6.36 9.25
CA GLU A 28 22.04 -7.15 10.37
C GLU A 28 21.41 -6.76 11.71
N ASN A 29 20.84 -5.54 11.85
CA ASN A 29 20.32 -5.06 13.14
C ASN A 29 18.97 -4.34 13.03
N TRP A 30 17.98 -4.90 12.34
CA TRP A 30 16.63 -4.32 12.39
C TRP A 30 16.01 -4.52 13.78
N SER A 31 15.47 -3.44 14.34
CA SER A 31 14.58 -3.50 15.49
C SER A 31 13.34 -4.33 15.15
N ASN A 32 12.64 -4.81 16.18
CA ASN A 32 11.40 -5.56 15.98
C ASN A 32 10.34 -4.72 15.25
N GLU A 33 10.26 -3.43 15.54
CA GLU A 33 9.35 -2.49 14.88
C GLU A 33 9.69 -2.33 13.39
N GLU A 34 10.98 -2.28 13.05
CA GLU A 34 11.46 -2.15 11.67
C GLU A 34 11.16 -3.43 10.89
N LYS A 35 11.39 -4.60 11.48
CA LYS A 35 11.01 -5.90 10.88
C LYS A 35 9.51 -5.95 10.59
N LEU A 36 8.68 -5.57 11.55
CA LEU A 36 7.23 -5.53 11.39
C LEU A 36 6.80 -4.54 10.29
N CYS A 37 7.42 -3.36 10.22
CA CYS A 37 7.14 -2.38 9.17
C CYS A 37 7.51 -2.92 7.78
N VAL A 38 8.69 -3.53 7.64
CA VAL A 38 9.13 -4.10 6.35
C VAL A 38 8.25 -5.27 5.95
N GLU A 39 7.90 -6.16 6.87
CA GLU A 39 6.99 -7.27 6.60
C GLU A 39 5.61 -6.76 6.18
N HIS A 40 5.07 -5.78 6.92
CA HIS A 40 3.79 -5.15 6.59
C HIS A 40 3.84 -4.49 5.21
N PHE A 41 4.89 -3.73 4.90
CA PHE A 41 5.04 -3.07 3.61
C PHE A 41 5.12 -4.10 2.48
N THR A 42 5.95 -5.13 2.63
CA THR A 42 6.15 -6.18 1.62
C THR A 42 4.87 -6.98 1.38
N LYS A 43 4.12 -7.28 2.45
CA LYS A 43 2.86 -8.03 2.38
C LYS A 43 1.72 -7.22 1.75
N ASN A 44 1.73 -5.91 1.94
CA ASN A 44 0.62 -5.04 1.53
C ASN A 44 0.93 -4.19 0.30
N THR A 45 2.15 -4.20 -0.22
CA THR A 45 2.55 -3.36 -1.36
C THR A 45 3.22 -4.18 -2.44
N ARG A 46 2.82 -3.98 -3.69
CA ARG A 46 3.52 -4.52 -4.87
C ARG A 46 3.56 -3.48 -5.98
N ARG A 47 4.33 -3.74 -7.04
CA ARG A 47 4.31 -2.93 -8.26
C ARG A 47 3.64 -3.67 -9.40
N ASP A 48 2.89 -2.93 -10.20
CA ASP A 48 2.34 -3.38 -11.47
C ASP A 48 3.41 -3.34 -12.58
N GLU A 49 3.15 -3.98 -13.72
CA GLU A 49 4.03 -3.98 -14.91
C GLU A 49 4.32 -2.55 -15.42
N THR A 50 3.39 -1.62 -15.17
CA THR A 50 3.51 -0.19 -15.48
C THR A 50 4.35 0.61 -14.46
N GLY A 51 4.87 -0.03 -13.41
CA GLY A 51 5.63 0.60 -12.34
C GLY A 51 4.79 1.28 -11.25
N LYS A 52 3.46 1.24 -11.35
CA LYS A 52 2.54 1.79 -10.35
C LYS A 52 2.52 0.95 -9.08
N PHE A 53 2.41 1.59 -7.92
CA PHE A 53 2.24 0.89 -6.65
C PHE A 53 0.79 0.43 -6.47
N ILE A 54 0.63 -0.85 -6.11
CA ILE A 54 -0.62 -1.46 -5.67
C ILE A 54 -0.49 -1.68 -4.17
N VAL A 55 -1.28 -0.95 -3.38
CA VAL A 55 -1.31 -1.06 -1.92
C VAL A 55 -2.62 -1.69 -1.48
N LYS A 56 -2.55 -2.63 -0.53
CA LYS A 56 -3.73 -3.22 0.10
C LYS A 56 -4.36 -2.19 1.03
N LEU A 57 -5.67 -1.98 0.87
CA LEU A 57 -6.44 -1.11 1.76
C LEU A 57 -6.34 -1.65 3.21
N PRO A 58 -5.84 -0.85 4.18
CA PRO A 58 -5.78 -1.28 5.56
C PRO A 58 -7.20 -1.38 6.13
N LEU A 59 -7.53 -2.54 6.68
CA LEU A 59 -8.73 -2.73 7.48
C LEU A 59 -8.39 -2.47 8.95
N LYS A 60 -9.24 -1.73 9.66
CA LYS A 60 -9.07 -1.41 11.07
C LYS A 60 -9.40 -2.63 11.94
N ASP A 61 -8.51 -3.62 11.95
CA ASP A 61 -8.58 -4.88 12.71
C ASP A 61 -9.88 -5.72 12.55
N ASN A 62 -9.83 -6.94 13.11
CA ASN A 62 -10.86 -7.99 13.14
C ASN A 62 -12.03 -7.83 12.16
N VAL A 63 -11.87 -8.38 10.95
CA VAL A 63 -12.92 -8.50 9.91
C VAL A 63 -14.21 -9.13 10.46
N VAL A 64 -14.13 -9.87 11.57
CA VAL A 64 -15.26 -10.43 12.32
C VAL A 64 -16.27 -9.35 12.77
N GLN A 65 -15.84 -8.11 13.04
CA GLN A 65 -16.75 -7.02 13.41
C GLN A 65 -17.71 -6.61 12.28
N LEU A 66 -17.39 -6.95 11.03
CA LEU A 66 -18.28 -6.68 9.90
C LEU A 66 -19.59 -7.50 9.97
N GLY A 67 -19.63 -8.53 10.83
CA GLY A 67 -20.84 -9.29 11.13
C GLY A 67 -21.49 -9.86 9.87
N LYS A 68 -22.81 -9.67 9.73
CA LYS A 68 -23.61 -10.17 8.61
C LYS A 68 -23.71 -9.17 7.45
N SER A 69 -22.79 -8.20 7.34
CA SER A 69 -22.85 -7.17 6.30
C SER A 69 -22.87 -7.77 4.89
N TYR A 70 -22.10 -8.83 4.66
CA TYR A 70 -22.10 -9.57 3.40
C TYR A 70 -23.48 -10.16 3.09
N ASP A 71 -24.08 -10.91 4.03
CA ASP A 71 -25.39 -11.54 3.82
C ASP A 71 -26.50 -10.53 3.57
N ILE A 72 -26.41 -9.35 4.21
CA ILE A 72 -27.35 -8.25 4.02
C ILE A 72 -27.16 -7.63 2.63
N ALA A 73 -25.92 -7.33 2.24
CA ALA A 73 -25.62 -6.79 0.92
C ALA A 73 -26.04 -7.74 -0.19
N MET A 74 -25.77 -9.04 -0.04
CA MET A 74 -26.15 -10.07 -1.00
C MET A 74 -27.68 -10.18 -1.17
N ARG A 75 -28.43 -10.21 -0.06
CA ARG A 75 -29.90 -10.23 -0.12
C ARG A 75 -30.47 -8.99 -0.81
N ARG A 76 -29.90 -7.81 -0.54
CA ARG A 76 -30.30 -6.56 -1.19
C ARG A 76 -29.99 -6.59 -2.69
N PHE A 77 -28.80 -7.06 -3.07
CA PHE A 77 -28.39 -7.20 -4.45
C PHE A 77 -29.33 -8.14 -5.24
N LEU A 78 -29.58 -9.35 -4.73
CA LEU A 78 -30.48 -10.30 -5.39
C LEU A 78 -31.93 -9.78 -5.49
N SER A 79 -32.41 -9.07 -4.46
CA SER A 79 -33.73 -8.44 -4.50
C SER A 79 -33.80 -7.32 -5.55
N LEU A 80 -32.72 -6.56 -5.73
CA LEU A 80 -32.62 -5.54 -6.76
C LEU A 80 -32.63 -6.21 -8.14
N GLU A 81 -31.76 -7.18 -8.38
CA GLU A 81 -31.67 -7.93 -9.65
C GLU A 81 -33.02 -8.51 -10.07
N TRP A 82 -33.72 -9.16 -9.13
CA TRP A 82 -35.05 -9.71 -9.39
C TRP A 82 -36.06 -8.62 -9.79
N ARG A 83 -36.05 -7.47 -9.09
CA ARG A 83 -36.96 -6.36 -9.37
C ARG A 83 -36.66 -5.74 -10.73
N LEU A 84 -35.39 -5.52 -11.06
CA LEU A 84 -34.96 -4.99 -12.35
C LEU A 84 -35.33 -5.93 -13.50
N THR A 85 -35.20 -7.25 -13.29
CA THR A 85 -35.57 -8.25 -14.30
C THR A 85 -37.09 -8.31 -14.53
N LYS A 86 -37.88 -8.22 -13.46
CA LYS A 86 -39.34 -8.39 -13.53
C LYS A 86 -40.06 -7.15 -14.07
N PHE A 87 -39.49 -5.97 -13.88
CA PHE A 87 -40.13 -4.68 -14.15
C PHE A 87 -39.25 -3.82 -15.07
N PRO A 88 -39.43 -3.92 -16.41
CA PRO A 88 -38.61 -3.21 -17.39
C PRO A 88 -38.61 -1.69 -17.22
N GLU A 89 -39.71 -1.12 -16.75
CA GLU A 89 -39.83 0.32 -16.46
C GLU A 89 -38.90 0.75 -15.32
N ILE A 90 -38.76 -0.08 -14.28
CA ILE A 90 -37.84 0.18 -13.16
C ILE A 90 -36.40 0.00 -13.63
N TYR A 91 -36.13 -0.98 -14.49
CA TYR A 91 -34.82 -1.16 -15.10
C TYR A 91 -34.37 0.07 -15.90
N ASN A 92 -35.24 0.61 -16.75
CA ASN A 92 -34.92 1.81 -17.53
C ASN A 92 -34.61 3.01 -16.61
N GLN A 93 -35.43 3.25 -15.59
CA GLN A 93 -35.18 4.32 -14.61
C GLN A 93 -33.85 4.14 -13.85
N TYR A 94 -33.54 2.90 -13.45
CA TYR A 94 -32.28 2.59 -12.78
C TYR A 94 -31.07 2.80 -13.70
N ARG A 95 -31.18 2.37 -14.97
CA ARG A 95 -30.14 2.56 -15.98
C ARG A 95 -29.87 4.04 -16.28
N ASP A 96 -30.93 4.85 -16.33
CA ASP A 96 -30.78 6.28 -16.61
C ASP A 96 -30.21 7.06 -15.42
N PHE A 97 -30.28 6.51 -14.21
CA PHE A 97 -29.69 7.10 -13.00
C PHE A 97 -28.19 6.81 -12.83
N MET A 98 -27.74 5.60 -13.21
CA MET A 98 -26.35 5.14 -13.09
C MET A 98 -25.45 5.72 -14.17
#